data_AF-X1C4K4-F1
#
_entry.id   AF-X1C4K4-F1
#
_cell.length_a   1.000
_cell.length_b   1.000
_cell.length_c   1.000
_cell.angle_alpha   90.00
_cell.angle_beta   90.00
_cell.angle_gamma   90.00
#
_symmetry.space_group_name_H-M   'P 1'
#
loop_
_entity.id
_entity.type
_entity.pdbx_description
1 polymer ?
#
loop_
_entity_poly.entity_id
_entity_poly.type
_entity_poly.pdbx_seq_one_letter_code
_entity_poly.pdbx_strand_id
1 'polypeptide(L)'
;AVRSGQIEPQDHFVDNTNFTVTDTATGLMWQQETQGYVAEWKDALELCEGLNLAGYNDWRLPNRNEMQSIVDYSSIYSTIDTTYFFPWAHPSYQYWSSTTDASNSDDAWGISFIFGGTVTCSKNVWFGCSNRILCVRSGQCGSFDDSDGDGVFDCVDNCPDDANPDQDDVDNDTIGDICDDDTIYGHASGDMQKDISIEINRLSCGSTLNVGSTLTDSDGYYAFSVPVSFGNGKNYAAKAVYASCTFEPESH
;
A
#
# COMPACT_ATOMS: atom_id res chain seq x y z
N ALA A 1 31.02 -5.65 4.80
CA ALA A 1 30.22 -5.20 3.66
C ALA A 1 28.81 -4.98 4.18
N VAL A 2 28.39 -3.72 4.32
CA VAL A 2 26.99 -3.42 4.68
C VAL A 2 26.26 -3.29 3.36
N ARG A 3 25.35 -4.22 3.09
CA ARG A 3 24.40 -4.14 1.97
C ARG A 3 23.34 -3.15 2.43
N SER A 4 23.50 -1.88 2.09
CA SER A 4 22.44 -0.89 2.25
C SER A 4 21.26 -1.36 1.40
N GLY A 5 20.14 -1.67 2.04
CA GLY A 5 18.87 -1.85 1.37
C GLY A 5 18.62 -0.61 0.52
N GLN A 6 18.46 -0.83 -0.78
CA GLN A 6 17.87 0.20 -1.62
C GLN A 6 16.40 0.24 -1.18
N ILE A 7 16.02 1.33 -0.51
CA ILE A 7 14.62 1.71 -0.45
C ILE A 7 14.29 2.05 -1.91
N GLU A 8 13.55 1.17 -2.57
CA GLU A 8 13.06 1.43 -3.93
C GLU A 8 12.15 2.67 -3.89
N PRO A 9 12.12 3.50 -4.94
CA PRO A 9 11.34 4.72 -4.95
C PRO A 9 9.85 4.38 -4.89
N GLN A 10 9.21 4.73 -3.76
CA GLN A 10 7.78 5.06 -3.59
C GLN A 10 6.81 4.39 -4.60
N ASP A 11 6.75 3.05 -4.66
CA ASP A 11 5.76 2.33 -5.48
C ASP A 11 4.39 2.26 -4.78
N HIS A 12 3.98 3.37 -4.18
CA HIS A 12 2.67 3.52 -3.52
C HIS A 12 1.68 4.28 -4.40
N PHE A 13 2.06 4.63 -5.63
CA PHE A 13 1.18 5.32 -6.57
C PHE A 13 0.57 4.34 -7.57
N VAL A 14 -0.74 4.41 -7.75
CA VAL A 14 -1.49 3.60 -8.71
C VAL A 14 -2.21 4.51 -9.69
N ASP A 15 -1.87 4.43 -10.98
CA ASP A 15 -2.60 5.14 -12.04
C ASP A 15 -3.95 4.47 -12.29
N ASN A 16 -5.04 5.20 -12.09
CA ASN A 16 -6.40 4.72 -12.28
C ASN A 16 -6.87 4.77 -13.75
N THR A 17 -6.03 5.24 -14.67
CA THR A 17 -6.29 5.38 -16.13
C THR A 17 -7.47 6.30 -16.48
N ASN A 18 -7.88 7.14 -15.54
CA ASN A 18 -9.03 8.04 -15.64
C ASN A 18 -8.66 9.48 -15.22
N PHE A 19 -7.39 9.85 -15.42
CA PHE A 19 -6.77 11.12 -15.02
C PHE A 19 -6.65 11.31 -13.50
N THR A 20 -6.57 10.22 -12.76
CA THR A 20 -6.32 10.24 -11.31
C THR A 20 -5.26 9.22 -10.91
N VAL A 21 -4.49 9.55 -9.87
CA VAL A 21 -3.55 8.65 -9.21
C VAL A 21 -4.05 8.38 -7.81
N THR A 22 -4.06 7.13 -7.38
CA THR A 22 -4.25 6.77 -5.97
C THR A 22 -2.88 6.70 -5.30
N ASP A 23 -2.75 7.36 -4.17
CA ASP A 23 -1.64 7.22 -3.24
C ASP A 23 -2.07 6.19 -2.18
N THR A 24 -1.54 4.97 -2.25
CA THR A 24 -1.90 3.87 -1.37
C THR A 24 -1.32 4.03 0.04
N ALA A 25 -0.22 4.77 0.18
CA ALA A 25 0.37 5.08 1.48
C ALA A 25 -0.52 6.02 2.30
N THR A 26 -1.28 6.89 1.63
CA THR A 26 -2.14 7.87 2.30
C THR A 26 -3.64 7.69 2.11
N GLY A 27 -4.04 6.78 1.20
CA GLY A 27 -5.42 6.62 0.73
C GLY A 27 -5.93 7.79 -0.13
N LEU A 28 -5.12 8.83 -0.32
CA LEU A 28 -5.52 10.02 -1.07
C LEU A 28 -5.60 9.70 -2.57
N MET A 29 -6.50 10.40 -3.24
CA MET A 29 -6.58 10.36 -4.69
C MET A 29 -6.27 11.74 -5.26
N TRP A 30 -5.30 11.77 -6.16
CA TRP A 30 -4.74 12.96 -6.76
C TRP A 30 -5.21 13.10 -8.20
N GLN A 31 -5.49 14.33 -8.62
CA GLN A 31 -5.74 14.63 -10.02
C GLN A 31 -4.41 14.56 -10.81
N GLN A 32 -4.37 13.82 -11.92
CA GLN A 32 -3.25 13.89 -12.86
C GLN A 32 -3.37 15.13 -13.72
N GLU A 33 -4.48 15.26 -14.47
CA GLU A 33 -4.68 16.35 -15.42
C GLU A 33 -4.95 17.66 -14.68
N THR A 34 -3.89 18.30 -14.20
CA THR A 34 -3.94 19.69 -13.78
C THR A 34 -4.22 20.50 -15.04
N GLN A 35 -5.30 21.26 -15.08
CA GLN A 35 -5.76 21.98 -16.29
C GLN A 35 -4.77 23.08 -16.79
N GLY A 36 -3.50 23.03 -16.36
CA GLY A 36 -2.43 23.96 -16.72
C GLY A 36 -2.61 25.35 -16.14
N TYR A 37 -3.70 25.58 -15.42
CA TYR A 37 -4.07 26.89 -14.92
C TYR A 37 -3.20 27.30 -13.74
N VAL A 38 -2.87 28.57 -13.79
CA VAL A 38 -2.28 29.30 -12.70
C VAL A 38 -3.38 30.20 -12.17
N ALA A 39 -3.66 30.14 -10.87
CA ALA A 39 -4.78 30.86 -10.28
C ALA A 39 -4.38 31.56 -8.99
N GLU A 40 -5.20 32.53 -8.60
CA GLU A 40 -5.16 33.11 -7.26
C GLU A 40 -5.53 32.05 -6.23
N TRP A 41 -5.10 32.24 -4.99
CA TRP A 41 -5.32 31.24 -3.94
C TRP A 41 -6.81 30.94 -3.70
N LYS A 42 -7.67 31.97 -3.76
CA LYS A 42 -9.12 31.80 -3.63
C LYS A 42 -9.73 31.05 -4.82
N ASP A 43 -9.29 31.40 -6.02
CA ASP A 43 -9.75 30.74 -7.25
C ASP A 43 -9.29 29.27 -7.31
N ALA A 44 -8.10 28.96 -6.78
CA ALA A 44 -7.60 27.60 -6.68
C ALA A 44 -8.45 26.72 -5.75
N LEU A 45 -8.92 27.28 -4.62
CA LEU A 45 -9.87 26.60 -3.74
C LEU A 45 -11.18 26.30 -4.46
N GLU A 46 -11.80 27.34 -5.06
CA GLU A 46 -13.09 27.21 -5.76
C GLU A 46 -12.99 26.26 -6.96
N LEU A 47 -11.87 26.26 -7.68
CA LEU A 47 -11.65 25.36 -8.81
C LEU A 47 -11.65 23.90 -8.39
N CYS A 48 -10.93 23.56 -7.31
CA CYS A 48 -10.92 22.18 -6.83
C CYS A 48 -12.28 21.78 -6.25
N GLU A 49 -12.95 22.65 -5.48
CA GLU A 49 -14.29 22.37 -4.92
C GLU A 49 -15.36 22.19 -6.01
N GLY A 50 -15.18 22.81 -7.18
CA GLY A 50 -16.07 22.67 -8.33
C GLY A 50 -15.70 21.53 -9.29
N LEU A 51 -14.56 20.86 -9.08
CA LEU A 51 -14.06 19.84 -9.99
C LEU A 51 -14.94 18.59 -9.98
N ASN A 52 -15.35 18.15 -11.17
CA ASN A 52 -16.01 16.86 -11.38
C ASN A 52 -15.10 16.00 -12.26
N LEU A 53 -14.43 15.03 -11.66
CA LEU A 53 -13.41 14.21 -12.30
C LEU A 53 -13.54 12.75 -11.87
N ALA A 54 -13.40 11.82 -12.82
CA ALA A 54 -13.49 10.37 -12.58
C ALA A 54 -14.77 9.91 -11.85
N GLY A 55 -15.87 10.67 -11.97
CA GLY A 55 -17.14 10.39 -11.28
C GLY A 55 -17.24 10.96 -9.86
N TYR A 56 -16.23 11.69 -9.40
CA TYR A 56 -16.15 12.30 -8.07
C TYR A 56 -16.26 13.82 -8.12
N ASN A 57 -16.83 14.40 -7.07
CA ASN A 57 -17.13 15.83 -6.93
C ASN A 57 -16.79 16.41 -5.55
N ASP A 58 -16.02 15.66 -4.76
CA ASP A 58 -15.51 15.97 -3.42
C ASP A 58 -14.02 16.35 -3.46
N TRP A 59 -13.57 16.85 -4.61
CA TRP A 59 -12.22 17.37 -4.81
C TRP A 59 -12.01 18.66 -4.02
N ARG A 60 -10.77 18.89 -3.61
CA ARG A 60 -10.35 20.06 -2.85
C ARG A 60 -8.88 20.36 -3.08
N LEU A 61 -8.47 21.56 -2.69
CA LEU A 61 -7.07 21.92 -2.68
C LEU A 61 -6.39 21.21 -1.47
N PRO A 62 -5.28 20.48 -1.69
CA PRO A 62 -4.57 19.76 -0.63
C PRO A 62 -4.04 20.73 0.41
N ASN A 63 -4.00 20.29 1.66
CA ASN A 63 -3.29 21.01 2.72
C ASN A 63 -1.77 20.81 2.58
N ARG A 64 -0.98 21.56 3.35
CA ARG A 64 0.49 21.51 3.34
C ARG A 64 1.03 20.09 3.55
N ASN A 65 0.44 19.33 4.46
CA ASN A 65 0.95 18.00 4.84
C ASN A 65 0.64 16.97 3.74
N GLU A 66 -0.56 17.02 3.16
CA GLU A 66 -0.91 16.17 2.00
C GLU A 66 0.01 16.46 0.81
N MET A 67 0.30 17.73 0.53
CA MET A 67 1.22 18.06 -0.55
C MET A 67 2.66 17.59 -0.25
N GLN A 68 3.02 17.49 1.04
CA GLN A 68 4.33 16.97 1.47
C GLN A 68 4.42 15.45 1.40
N SER A 69 3.31 14.70 1.52
CA SER A 69 3.35 13.23 1.45
C SER A 69 3.80 12.73 0.07
N ILE A 70 3.44 13.46 -0.99
CA ILE A 70 3.84 13.15 -2.37
C ILE A 70 5.22 13.70 -2.77
N VAL A 71 5.98 14.23 -1.79
CA VAL A 71 7.35 14.71 -2.02
C VAL A 71 8.36 13.56 -1.85
N ASP A 72 9.04 13.19 -2.92
CA ASP A 72 10.19 12.29 -2.86
C ASP A 72 11.46 13.03 -2.42
N TYR A 73 11.79 12.92 -1.13
CA TYR A 73 12.99 13.50 -0.54
C TYR A 73 14.30 12.74 -0.86
N SER A 74 14.23 11.55 -1.49
CA SER A 74 15.41 10.82 -1.95
C SER A 74 16.00 11.41 -3.23
N SER A 75 15.18 12.14 -3.99
CA SER A 75 15.54 12.85 -5.21
C SER A 75 15.95 14.30 -4.92
N ILE A 76 16.99 14.78 -5.61
CA ILE A 76 17.51 16.15 -5.44
C ILE A 76 17.14 17.09 -6.62
N TYR A 77 16.43 16.59 -7.63
CA TYR A 77 16.12 17.34 -8.87
C TYR A 77 14.63 17.35 -9.24
N SER A 78 13.90 16.29 -8.93
CA SER A 78 12.45 16.17 -9.13
C SER A 78 11.91 15.36 -7.97
N THR A 79 11.29 16.04 -7.03
CA THR A 79 10.78 15.44 -5.81
C THR A 79 9.31 15.07 -5.95
N ILE A 80 8.82 14.88 -7.16
CA ILE A 80 7.51 14.29 -7.45
C ILE A 80 7.75 13.16 -8.45
N ASP A 81 7.02 12.06 -8.30
CA ASP A 81 7.16 10.92 -9.22
C ASP A 81 6.61 11.29 -10.61
N THR A 82 7.52 11.59 -11.52
CA THR A 82 7.16 11.96 -12.89
C THR A 82 6.52 10.82 -13.65
N THR A 83 6.64 9.56 -13.22
CA THR A 83 5.99 8.41 -13.87
C THR A 83 4.47 8.55 -13.80
N TYR A 84 3.95 9.01 -12.67
CA TYR A 84 2.51 9.09 -12.40
C TYR A 84 1.93 10.49 -12.65
N PHE A 85 2.74 11.53 -12.47
CA PHE A 85 2.27 12.92 -12.49
C PHE A 85 2.61 13.67 -13.80
N PHE A 86 3.63 13.27 -14.56
CA PHE A 86 3.98 13.90 -15.84
C PHE A 86 3.08 13.36 -16.98
N PRO A 87 2.71 14.18 -18.00
CA PRO A 87 3.14 15.55 -18.30
C PRO A 87 2.40 16.67 -17.60
N TRP A 88 1.42 16.36 -16.75
CA TRP A 88 0.44 17.34 -16.30
C TRP A 88 0.89 18.09 -15.04
N ALA A 89 1.22 17.37 -13.97
CA ALA A 89 1.85 17.90 -12.77
C ALA A 89 3.37 17.86 -12.95
N HIS A 90 3.96 19.02 -13.21
CA HIS A 90 5.34 19.15 -13.65
C HIS A 90 6.21 19.71 -12.53
N PRO A 91 7.38 19.09 -12.24
CA PRO A 91 8.20 19.42 -11.08
C PRO A 91 8.70 20.87 -11.05
N SER A 92 8.93 21.46 -12.23
CA SER A 92 9.39 22.85 -12.40
C SER A 92 8.47 23.97 -11.88
N TYR A 93 7.31 23.65 -11.32
CA TYR A 93 6.37 24.66 -10.84
C TYR A 93 6.14 24.58 -9.33
N GLN A 94 5.56 25.65 -8.81
CA GLN A 94 5.06 25.74 -7.46
C GLN A 94 3.57 25.44 -7.46
N TYR A 95 3.09 24.79 -6.41
CA TYR A 95 1.70 24.39 -6.25
C TYR A 95 1.12 24.98 -4.98
N TRP A 96 -0.11 25.48 -5.06
CA TRP A 96 -0.83 25.97 -3.90
C TRP A 96 -1.20 24.83 -2.95
N SER A 97 -1.13 25.10 -1.65
CA SER A 97 -1.86 24.34 -0.64
C SER A 97 -3.01 25.19 -0.07
N SER A 98 -4.01 24.56 0.55
CA SER A 98 -5.08 25.20 1.29
C SER A 98 -4.65 25.71 2.67
N THR A 99 -3.39 25.52 3.06
CA THR A 99 -2.89 25.91 4.37
C THR A 99 -2.46 27.38 4.39
N THR A 100 -3.11 28.16 5.26
CA THR A 100 -2.72 29.54 5.56
C THR A 100 -1.41 29.55 6.34
N ASP A 101 -0.52 30.51 6.06
CA ASP A 101 0.68 30.68 6.86
C ASP A 101 0.32 31.17 8.28
N ALA A 102 0.78 30.43 9.29
CA ALA A 102 0.57 30.78 10.69
C ALA A 102 1.30 32.06 11.09
N SER A 103 2.38 32.41 10.37
CA SER A 103 3.17 33.62 10.63
C SER A 103 2.52 34.88 10.03
N ASN A 104 1.79 34.72 8.92
CA ASN A 104 1.06 35.79 8.24
C ASN A 104 -0.21 35.23 7.58
N SER A 105 -1.38 35.60 8.11
CA SER A 105 -2.66 35.11 7.59
C SER A 105 -3.00 35.57 6.18
N ASP A 106 -2.32 36.62 5.68
CA ASP A 106 -2.45 37.10 4.30
C ASP A 106 -1.70 36.21 3.30
N ASP A 107 -0.86 35.29 3.78
CA ASP A 107 -0.08 34.36 2.97
C ASP A 107 -0.64 32.93 3.09
N ALA A 108 -0.35 32.12 2.07
CA ALA A 108 -0.60 30.68 2.07
C ALA A 108 0.67 29.91 1.69
N TRP A 109 0.74 28.66 2.15
CA TRP A 109 1.83 27.75 1.82
C TRP A 109 1.66 27.22 0.39
N GLY A 110 2.79 27.03 -0.28
CA GLY A 110 2.91 26.26 -1.51
C GLY A 110 4.13 25.34 -1.45
N ILE A 111 4.18 24.38 -2.37
CA ILE A 111 5.26 23.39 -2.46
C ILE A 111 5.89 23.50 -3.85
N SER A 112 7.22 23.43 -3.92
CA SER A 112 7.99 23.33 -5.16
C SER A 112 8.61 21.95 -5.28
N PHE A 113 8.23 21.22 -6.31
CA PHE A 113 8.74 19.86 -6.56
C PHE A 113 10.10 19.82 -7.28
N ILE A 114 10.72 20.97 -7.58
CA ILE A 114 12.10 21.00 -8.09
C ILE A 114 13.08 20.51 -7.01
N PHE A 115 12.82 20.89 -5.76
CA PHE A 115 13.73 20.62 -4.63
C PHE A 115 12.97 20.16 -3.36
N GLY A 116 11.68 19.83 -3.46
CA GLY A 116 10.84 19.46 -2.32
C GLY A 116 10.64 20.57 -1.29
N GLY A 117 10.86 21.82 -1.69
CA GLY A 117 10.88 22.98 -0.81
C GLY A 117 9.50 23.60 -0.61
N THR A 118 9.24 24.09 0.59
CA THR A 118 8.03 24.89 0.88
C THR A 118 8.27 26.37 0.56
N VAL A 119 7.25 27.03 0.03
CA VAL A 119 7.21 28.48 -0.21
C VAL A 119 5.99 29.09 0.49
N THR A 120 6.05 30.38 0.83
CA THR A 120 4.89 31.15 1.28
C THR A 120 4.64 32.28 0.31
N CYS A 121 3.37 32.54 0.01
CA CYS A 121 2.98 33.49 -1.01
C CYS A 121 1.70 34.22 -0.62
N SER A 122 1.65 35.53 -0.90
CA SER A 122 0.49 36.38 -0.66
C SER A 122 -0.72 35.86 -1.41
N LYS A 123 -1.83 35.71 -0.67
CA LYS A 123 -3.16 35.44 -1.20
C LYS A 123 -3.71 36.62 -2.01
N ASN A 124 -3.16 37.82 -1.79
CA ASN A 124 -3.64 39.07 -2.38
C ASN A 124 -2.78 39.52 -3.57
N VAL A 125 -3.47 39.98 -4.63
CA VAL A 125 -3.01 40.04 -6.02
C VAL A 125 -2.07 41.20 -6.38
N TRP A 126 -1.68 42.07 -5.44
CA TRP A 126 -0.89 43.26 -5.79
C TRP A 126 0.60 42.95 -6.04
N PHE A 127 1.12 41.84 -5.49
CA PHE A 127 2.49 41.33 -5.70
C PHE A 127 2.58 39.78 -5.57
N GLY A 128 1.45 39.07 -5.68
CA GLY A 128 1.32 37.66 -5.28
C GLY A 128 1.85 36.62 -6.28
N CYS A 129 2.24 35.46 -5.77
CA CYS A 129 2.66 34.31 -6.59
C CYS A 129 1.46 33.74 -7.36
N SER A 130 1.68 33.39 -8.62
CA SER A 130 0.73 32.61 -9.39
C SER A 130 1.23 31.16 -9.36
N ASN A 131 0.70 30.35 -8.44
CA ASN A 131 1.04 28.93 -8.30
C ASN A 131 0.05 28.04 -9.05
N ARG A 132 0.50 26.85 -9.41
CA ARG A 132 -0.33 25.81 -10.03
C ARG A 132 -1.25 25.15 -9.01
N ILE A 133 -2.21 24.42 -9.54
CA ILE A 133 -3.23 23.71 -8.78
C ILE A 133 -3.02 22.22 -8.99
N LEU A 134 -3.07 21.47 -7.90
CA LEU A 134 -3.14 20.02 -7.90
C LEU A 134 -4.23 19.65 -6.91
N CYS A 135 -5.39 19.21 -7.41
CA CYS A 135 -6.49 18.87 -6.53
C CYS A 135 -6.31 17.46 -5.97
N VAL A 136 -6.71 17.31 -4.71
CA VAL A 136 -6.77 16.03 -4.01
C VAL A 136 -8.21 15.80 -3.59
N ARG A 137 -8.60 14.55 -3.43
CA ARG A 137 -9.85 14.21 -2.75
C ARG A 137 -9.58 13.22 -1.64
N SER A 138 -10.45 13.28 -0.64
CA SER A 138 -10.38 12.36 0.50
C SER A 138 -10.82 10.97 0.05
N GLY A 139 -9.97 9.98 0.33
CA GLY A 139 -10.22 8.55 0.24
C GLY A 139 -9.64 7.90 1.50
N GLN A 140 -10.53 7.30 2.30
CA GLN A 140 -10.33 6.44 3.48
C GLN A 140 -9.48 6.88 4.68
N CYS A 141 -8.61 7.87 4.58
CA CYS A 141 -7.78 8.26 5.71
C CYS A 141 -8.03 9.69 6.22
N GLY A 142 -8.37 9.81 7.51
CA GLY A 142 -8.53 11.09 8.21
C GLY A 142 -7.38 11.48 9.15
N SER A 143 -6.39 10.60 9.33
CA SER A 143 -5.26 10.78 10.26
C SER A 143 -3.93 10.55 9.54
N PHE A 144 -2.95 11.43 9.72
CA PHE A 144 -1.59 11.26 9.18
C PHE A 144 -0.65 10.62 10.21
N ASP A 145 -1.21 9.77 11.07
CA ASP A 145 -0.43 9.03 12.06
C ASP A 145 0.17 7.80 11.35
N ASP A 146 1.43 7.53 11.66
CA ASP A 146 2.24 6.41 11.19
C ASP A 146 2.95 5.88 12.44
N SER A 147 2.30 4.93 13.09
CA SER A 147 2.61 4.50 14.46
C SER A 147 3.86 3.63 14.51
N ASP A 148 4.18 2.90 13.44
CA ASP A 148 5.34 2.02 13.33
C ASP A 148 6.48 2.58 12.45
N GLY A 149 6.23 3.64 11.69
CA GLY A 149 7.21 4.39 10.91
C GLY A 149 7.59 3.74 9.59
N ASP A 150 6.71 2.92 9.02
CA ASP A 150 6.98 2.14 7.81
C ASP A 150 6.71 2.91 6.50
N GLY A 151 6.02 4.06 6.61
CA GLY A 151 5.68 4.94 5.49
C GLY A 151 4.25 4.81 4.98
N VAL A 152 3.43 3.95 5.58
CA VAL A 152 1.98 3.82 5.38
C VAL A 152 1.26 4.42 6.59
N PHE A 153 0.21 5.21 6.39
CA PHE A 153 -0.52 5.79 7.54
C PHE A 153 -1.46 4.76 8.19
N ASP A 154 -1.60 4.78 9.52
CA ASP A 154 -2.35 3.84 10.38
C ASP A 154 -3.78 3.51 9.88
N CYS A 155 -4.38 4.44 9.16
CA CYS A 155 -5.74 4.36 8.62
C CYS A 155 -5.88 3.51 7.34
N VAL A 156 -4.77 3.27 6.64
CA VAL A 156 -4.66 2.48 5.41
C VAL A 156 -3.62 1.38 5.55
N ASP A 157 -2.94 1.32 6.70
CA ASP A 157 -2.03 0.27 7.10
C ASP A 157 -2.80 -0.98 7.57
N ASN A 158 -2.55 -2.11 6.93
CA ASN A 158 -3.10 -3.40 7.33
C ASN A 158 -2.37 -4.01 8.56
N CYS A 159 -1.29 -3.37 9.04
CA CYS A 159 -0.61 -3.65 10.31
C CYS A 159 -0.09 -2.37 11.04
N PRO A 160 -0.97 -1.50 11.57
CA PRO A 160 -0.62 -0.16 12.10
C PRO A 160 0.47 -0.08 13.20
N ASP A 161 0.79 -1.21 13.85
CA ASP A 161 1.76 -1.27 14.94
C ASP A 161 3.02 -2.09 14.56
N ASP A 162 3.06 -2.70 13.37
CA ASP A 162 4.07 -3.66 12.91
C ASP A 162 4.49 -3.42 11.45
N ALA A 163 5.62 -2.72 11.26
CA ALA A 163 6.07 -2.22 9.96
C ALA A 163 6.06 -3.24 8.81
N ASN A 164 5.25 -2.96 7.77
CA ASN A 164 5.13 -3.68 6.51
C ASN A 164 4.82 -2.75 5.31
N PRO A 165 5.83 -2.03 4.79
CA PRO A 165 5.64 -1.03 3.74
C PRO A 165 5.03 -1.56 2.42
N ASP A 166 5.10 -2.88 2.20
CA ASP A 166 4.55 -3.58 1.03
C ASP A 166 3.07 -3.96 1.18
N GLN A 167 2.51 -3.87 2.39
CA GLN A 167 1.10 -4.12 2.70
C GLN A 167 0.61 -5.48 2.16
N ASP A 168 1.50 -6.48 2.20
CA ASP A 168 1.19 -7.86 1.79
C ASP A 168 0.04 -8.42 2.67
N ASP A 169 -1.01 -8.90 2.01
CA ASP A 169 -2.19 -9.53 2.59
C ASP A 169 -2.59 -10.70 1.68
N VAL A 170 -2.08 -11.89 2.00
CA VAL A 170 -2.20 -13.07 1.12
C VAL A 170 -3.63 -13.60 1.04
N ASP A 171 -4.41 -13.49 2.12
CA ASP A 171 -5.76 -14.05 2.18
C ASP A 171 -6.89 -13.01 2.01
N ASN A 172 -6.51 -11.73 1.84
CA ASN A 172 -7.35 -10.57 1.55
C ASN A 172 -8.39 -10.30 2.64
N ASP A 173 -8.03 -10.51 3.90
CA ASP A 173 -8.90 -10.27 5.03
C ASP A 173 -8.72 -8.86 5.65
N THR A 174 -7.83 -8.05 5.07
CA THR A 174 -7.44 -6.68 5.46
C THR A 174 -6.47 -6.58 6.65
N ILE A 175 -5.97 -7.71 7.15
CA ILE A 175 -4.90 -7.78 8.14
C ILE A 175 -3.63 -8.20 7.40
N GLY A 176 -2.51 -7.51 7.64
CA GLY A 176 -1.27 -7.80 6.93
C GLY A 176 -0.59 -9.08 7.45
N ASP A 177 0.12 -9.76 6.55
CA ASP A 177 0.83 -11.02 6.82
C ASP A 177 1.76 -10.99 8.07
N ILE A 178 2.21 -9.80 8.48
CA ILE A 178 3.15 -9.63 9.60
C ILE A 178 2.46 -9.59 10.97
N CYS A 179 1.24 -9.06 11.04
CA CYS A 179 0.46 -8.91 12.27
C CYS A 179 -0.74 -9.85 12.33
N ASP A 180 -0.98 -10.62 11.26
CA ASP A 180 -1.96 -11.68 11.21
C ASP A 180 -1.55 -12.89 12.09
N ASP A 181 -2.45 -13.28 13.00
CA ASP A 181 -2.28 -14.45 13.87
C ASP A 181 -2.99 -15.71 13.34
N ASP A 182 -3.78 -15.57 12.27
CA ASP A 182 -4.42 -16.69 11.60
C ASP A 182 -3.37 -17.50 10.82
N THR A 183 -3.36 -18.80 11.09
CA THR A 183 -2.40 -19.75 10.48
C THR A 183 -2.62 -20.00 8.97
N ILE A 184 -3.22 -19.05 8.24
CA ILE A 184 -3.69 -19.22 6.88
C ILE A 184 -2.64 -18.71 5.88
N TYR A 185 -1.50 -19.41 5.84
CA TYR A 185 -0.82 -19.62 4.56
C TYR A 185 -1.71 -20.52 3.69
N GLY A 186 -2.78 -19.98 3.12
CA GLY A 186 -3.55 -20.63 2.06
C GLY A 186 -5.07 -20.62 2.23
N HIS A 187 -5.70 -19.49 1.92
CA HIS A 187 -7.01 -19.50 1.29
C HIS A 187 -6.90 -18.85 -0.09
N ALA A 188 -6.57 -19.68 -1.08
CA ALA A 188 -6.68 -19.32 -2.48
C ALA A 188 -8.16 -19.17 -2.86
N SER A 189 -8.72 -17.97 -2.74
CA SER A 189 -9.88 -17.61 -3.55
C SER A 189 -9.39 -17.18 -4.94
N GLY A 190 -9.33 -18.14 -5.85
CA GLY A 190 -9.15 -17.87 -7.29
C GLY A 190 -7.76 -18.18 -7.84
N ASP A 191 -7.58 -19.43 -8.26
CA ASP A 191 -6.77 -19.81 -9.44
C ASP A 191 -5.26 -19.45 -9.42
N MET A 192 -4.48 -20.15 -8.58
CA MET A 192 -3.28 -20.90 -9.01
C MET A 192 -2.60 -21.64 -7.84
N GLN A 193 -2.66 -22.97 -7.91
CA GLN A 193 -1.94 -23.93 -7.06
C GLN A 193 -0.44 -23.64 -6.96
N LYS A 194 0.10 -23.66 -5.74
CA LYS A 194 1.44 -24.20 -5.48
C LYS A 194 1.35 -25.29 -4.40
N ASP A 195 0.91 -26.47 -4.83
CA ASP A 195 0.90 -27.68 -4.04
C ASP A 195 2.33 -28.08 -3.63
N ILE A 196 2.63 -28.10 -2.33
CA ILE A 196 3.77 -28.85 -1.82
C ILE A 196 3.41 -30.34 -1.85
N SER A 197 3.86 -31.04 -2.89
CA SER A 197 3.73 -32.49 -3.00
C SER A 197 4.86 -33.19 -2.24
N ILE A 198 4.55 -33.92 -1.17
CA ILE A 198 5.51 -34.80 -0.49
C ILE A 198 5.39 -36.20 -1.10
N GLU A 199 6.39 -36.59 -1.89
CA GLU A 199 6.46 -37.90 -2.51
C GLU A 199 7.10 -38.92 -1.53
N ILE A 200 6.28 -39.77 -0.90
CA ILE A 200 6.77 -40.88 -0.08
C ILE A 200 7.23 -42.00 -1.02
N ASN A 201 8.52 -41.97 -1.38
CA ASN A 201 9.02 -42.75 -2.49
C ASN A 201 8.95 -44.29 -2.31
N ARG A 202 8.91 -44.83 -1.08
CA ARG A 202 8.59 -46.27 -0.80
C ARG A 202 8.12 -46.49 0.65
N LEU A 203 6.91 -47.01 0.84
CA LEU A 203 6.49 -47.71 2.07
C LEU A 203 6.46 -49.21 1.79
N SER A 204 7.30 -49.98 2.49
CA SER A 204 7.29 -51.45 2.44
C SER A 204 6.11 -51.98 3.28
N CYS A 205 5.43 -53.03 2.82
CA CYS A 205 4.44 -53.75 3.65
C CYS A 205 5.03 -54.12 5.02
N GLY A 206 4.36 -53.69 6.10
CA GLY A 206 4.81 -53.88 7.49
C GLY A 206 5.50 -52.66 8.13
N SER A 207 5.60 -51.53 7.44
CA SER A 207 6.13 -50.28 8.01
C SER A 207 5.03 -49.50 8.75
N THR A 208 5.27 -49.05 9.98
CA THR A 208 4.37 -48.16 10.72
C THR A 208 4.85 -46.72 10.58
N LEU A 209 4.07 -45.85 9.94
CA LEU A 209 4.30 -44.41 10.00
C LEU A 209 3.70 -43.90 11.31
N ASN A 210 4.53 -43.44 12.24
CA ASN A 210 4.06 -42.78 13.46
C ASN A 210 3.61 -41.37 13.10
N VAL A 211 2.34 -41.29 12.71
CA VAL A 211 1.61 -40.05 12.55
C VAL A 211 1.38 -39.47 13.95
N GLY A 212 1.87 -38.25 14.22
CA GLY A 212 1.87 -37.68 15.58
C GLY A 212 0.48 -37.53 16.19
N SER A 213 -0.14 -36.37 15.99
CA SER A 213 -1.52 -36.09 16.40
C SER A 213 -2.43 -36.04 15.18
N THR A 214 -3.55 -36.76 15.23
CA THR A 214 -4.62 -36.67 14.23
C THR A 214 -5.72 -35.75 14.74
N LEU A 215 -6.08 -34.75 13.94
CA LEU A 215 -7.32 -34.01 14.11
C LEU A 215 -8.30 -34.52 13.05
N THR A 216 -9.53 -34.77 13.48
CA THR A 216 -10.63 -35.21 12.61
C THR A 216 -11.68 -34.12 12.59
N ASP A 217 -12.06 -33.63 11.41
CA ASP A 217 -13.20 -32.72 11.27
C ASP A 217 -14.53 -33.48 11.24
N SER A 218 -15.64 -32.75 11.21
CA SER A 218 -16.99 -33.32 11.16
C SER A 218 -17.29 -34.12 9.89
N ASP A 219 -16.46 -34.01 8.86
CA ASP A 219 -16.63 -34.64 7.55
C ASP A 219 -15.76 -35.88 7.38
N GLY A 220 -14.95 -36.24 8.40
CA GLY A 220 -14.17 -37.47 8.44
C GLY A 220 -12.80 -37.39 7.77
N TYR A 221 -12.29 -36.18 7.50
CA TYR A 221 -10.94 -35.99 6.99
C TYR A 221 -9.90 -36.02 8.12
N TYR A 222 -8.74 -36.62 7.83
CA TYR A 222 -7.64 -36.74 8.78
C TYR A 222 -6.52 -35.76 8.42
N ALA A 223 -6.26 -34.79 9.28
CA ALA A 223 -5.05 -33.98 9.20
C ALA A 223 -3.94 -34.65 10.02
N PHE A 224 -2.75 -34.74 9.44
CA PHE A 224 -1.57 -35.16 10.19
C PHE A 224 -0.33 -34.35 9.89
N SER A 225 0.50 -34.17 10.93
CA SER A 225 1.80 -33.51 10.84
C SER A 225 2.92 -34.54 10.75
N VAL A 226 3.75 -34.42 9.72
CA VAL A 226 5.05 -35.10 9.66
C VAL A 226 6.13 -34.09 10.03
N PRO A 227 6.91 -34.31 11.10
CA PRO A 227 7.99 -33.40 11.45
C PRO A 227 9.08 -33.48 10.37
N VAL A 228 9.33 -32.37 9.69
CA VAL A 228 10.47 -32.23 8.77
C VAL A 228 11.51 -31.35 9.45
N SER A 229 12.65 -31.94 9.83
CA SER A 229 13.78 -31.19 10.36
C SER A 229 14.74 -30.85 9.23
N PHE A 230 14.90 -29.56 8.94
CA PHE A 230 15.99 -29.07 8.10
C PHE A 230 17.22 -28.80 8.96
N GLY A 231 18.42 -28.89 8.37
CA GLY A 231 19.71 -28.76 9.07
C GLY A 231 19.99 -27.41 9.75
N ASN A 232 19.00 -26.51 9.81
CA ASN A 232 19.01 -25.23 10.49
C ASN A 232 18.37 -25.28 11.90
N GLY A 233 17.93 -26.45 12.37
CA GLY A 233 17.38 -26.63 13.72
C GLY A 233 15.95 -26.12 13.90
N LYS A 234 15.26 -25.74 12.81
CA LYS A 234 13.83 -25.37 12.82
C LYS A 234 12.97 -26.55 12.38
N ASN A 235 11.87 -26.78 13.08
CA ASN A 235 10.86 -27.78 12.72
C ASN A 235 9.74 -27.08 11.95
N TYR A 236 9.37 -27.64 10.80
CA TYR A 236 8.25 -27.14 9.99
C TYR A 236 7.16 -28.22 9.96
N ALA A 237 5.90 -27.78 10.07
CA ALA A 237 4.75 -28.67 9.90
C ALA A 237 4.43 -28.80 8.41
N ALA A 238 4.41 -30.02 7.90
CA ALA A 238 3.92 -30.30 6.56
C ALA A 238 2.49 -30.87 6.62
N LYS A 239 1.60 -30.39 5.75
CA LYS A 239 0.24 -30.90 5.56
C LYS A 239 0.24 -31.86 4.36
N ALA A 240 -0.07 -33.14 4.58
CA ALA A 240 -0.30 -34.10 3.50
C ALA A 240 -1.79 -34.06 3.13
N VAL A 241 -2.13 -33.81 1.86
CA VAL A 241 -3.52 -33.59 1.43
C VAL A 241 -4.20 -34.88 0.90
N TYR A 242 -3.49 -35.99 0.72
CA TYR A 242 -4.14 -37.25 0.33
C TYR A 242 -3.45 -38.49 0.93
N ALA A 243 -4.20 -39.25 1.72
CA ALA A 243 -3.92 -40.66 1.97
C ALA A 243 -5.23 -41.43 1.80
N SER A 244 -5.37 -42.19 0.70
CA SER A 244 -6.47 -43.13 0.52
C SER A 244 -6.02 -44.53 0.95
N CYS A 245 -6.73 -45.13 1.90
CA CYS A 245 -6.59 -46.55 2.21
C CYS A 245 -7.80 -47.29 1.62
N THR A 246 -7.60 -48.06 0.56
CA THR A 246 -8.55 -49.10 0.14
C THR A 246 -8.33 -50.33 0.99
N PHE A 247 -9.31 -50.67 1.84
CA PHE A 247 -9.37 -51.99 2.46
C PHE A 247 -9.87 -52.98 1.41
N GLU A 248 -9.02 -53.90 0.96
CA GLU A 248 -9.52 -55.10 0.29
C GLU A 248 -10.12 -56.03 1.36
N PRO A 249 -11.33 -56.57 1.17
CA PRO A 249 -11.84 -57.60 2.07
C PRO A 249 -10.96 -58.83 1.95
N GLU A 250 -10.42 -59.32 3.08
CA GLU A 250 -9.77 -60.63 3.13
C GLU A 250 -10.78 -61.68 2.67
N SER A 251 -10.53 -62.29 1.51
CA SER A 251 -11.21 -63.52 1.12
C SER A 251 -10.73 -64.64 2.03
N HIS A 252 -11.58 -65.07 2.97
CA HIS A 252 -11.47 -66.39 3.59
C HIS A 252 -11.95 -67.48 2.64
#